data_AF-A0A7X8LC96-F1
#
_entry.id   AF-A0A7X8LC96-F1
#
_cell.length_a   1.000
_cell.length_b   1.000
_cell.length_c   1.000
_cell.angle_alpha   90.00
_cell.angle_beta   90.00
_cell.angle_gamma   90.00
#
_symmetry.space_group_name_H-M   'P 1'
#
loop_
_entity.id
_entity.type
_entity.pdbx_description
1 polymer ?
#
loop_
_entity_poly.entity_id
_entity_poly.type
_entity_poly.pdbx_seq_one_letter_code
_entity_poly.pdbx_strand_id
1 'polypeptide(L)'
;MIELPLEDFIEEIKAEIIGYEELGEEKALDWEQRFKRWLSHPTGTYKKMLKEKKGEIYIVLKDEMELFKIVDQYLAAIDNEEEEKYWAPWFS
;
A
#
# COMPACT_ATOMS: atom_id res chain seq x y z
N MET A 1 -15.40 7.45 3.99
CA MET A 1 -14.69 6.17 4.11
C MET A 1 -15.12 5.30 2.96
N ILE A 2 -14.17 4.82 2.20
CA ILE A 2 -14.36 3.85 1.11
C ILE A 2 -13.79 2.50 1.57
N GLU A 3 -14.37 1.43 1.06
CA GLU A 3 -13.89 0.07 1.30
C GLU A 3 -13.57 -0.54 -0.05
N LEU A 4 -12.29 -0.82 -0.29
CA LEU A 4 -11.83 -1.46 -1.50
C LEU A 4 -11.59 -2.94 -1.23
N PRO A 5 -12.06 -3.86 -2.08
CA PRO A 5 -11.55 -5.22 -2.08
C PRO A 5 -10.03 -5.21 -2.10
N LEU A 6 -9.40 -6.16 -1.38
CA LEU A 6 -7.95 -6.20 -1.24
C LEU A 6 -7.21 -6.19 -2.59
N GLU A 7 -7.68 -6.99 -3.55
CA GLU A 7 -7.08 -7.08 -4.87
C GLU A 7 -7.20 -5.75 -5.64
N ASP A 8 -8.38 -5.11 -5.59
CA ASP A 8 -8.59 -3.80 -6.22
C ASP A 8 -7.63 -2.76 -5.62
N PHE A 9 -7.48 -2.72 -4.29
CA PHE A 9 -6.54 -1.81 -3.65
C PHE A 9 -5.08 -2.03 -4.11
N ILE A 10 -4.66 -3.29 -4.25
CA ILE A 10 -3.30 -3.62 -4.71
C ILE A 10 -3.11 -3.15 -6.15
N GLU A 11 -4.07 -3.43 -7.03
CA GLU A 11 -3.97 -3.06 -8.45
C GLU A 11 -4.01 -1.54 -8.65
N GLU A 12 -4.84 -0.80 -7.90
CA GLU A 12 -4.87 0.66 -7.93
C GLU A 12 -3.53 1.25 -7.46
N ILE A 13 -2.95 0.76 -6.34
CA ILE A 13 -1.61 1.22 -5.90
C ILE A 13 -0.55 0.94 -6.96
N LYS A 14 -0.56 -0.25 -7.57
CA LYS A 14 0.40 -0.60 -8.62
C LYS A 14 0.24 0.28 -9.85
N ALA A 15 -0.99 0.54 -10.29
CA ALA A 15 -1.27 1.40 -11.43
C ALA A 15 -0.73 2.82 -11.21
N GLU A 16 -0.94 3.37 -10.01
CA GLU A 16 -0.40 4.67 -9.62
C GLU A 16 1.13 4.67 -9.55
N ILE A 17 1.75 3.64 -8.96
CA ILE A 17 3.22 3.50 -8.93
C ILE A 17 3.80 3.43 -10.35
N ILE A 18 3.20 2.63 -11.25
CA ILE A 18 3.62 2.50 -12.64
C ILE A 18 3.48 3.82 -13.39
N GLY A 19 2.49 4.64 -13.02
CA GLY A 19 2.27 5.97 -13.58
C GLY A 19 3.39 6.97 -13.27
N TYR A 20 4.19 6.73 -12.23
CA TYR A 20 5.37 7.53 -11.92
C TYR A 20 6.58 7.06 -12.75
N GLU A 21 7.14 7.98 -13.55
CA GLU A 21 8.29 7.72 -14.41
C GLU A 21 9.52 7.22 -13.62
N GLU A 22 9.67 7.71 -12.38
CA GLU A 22 10.77 7.37 -11.47
C GLU A 22 10.67 5.97 -10.86
N LEU A 23 9.48 5.37 -10.83
CA LEU A 23 9.21 4.09 -10.15
C LEU A 23 9.08 2.93 -11.13
N GLY A 24 8.13 3.04 -12.06
CA GLY A 24 7.81 2.01 -13.05
C GLY A 24 7.35 0.66 -12.47
N GLU A 25 7.31 -0.35 -13.34
CA GLU A 25 6.77 -1.69 -13.03
C GLU A 25 7.57 -2.45 -11.95
N GLU A 26 8.89 -2.27 -11.91
CA GLU A 26 9.75 -2.95 -10.93
C GLU A 26 9.39 -2.55 -9.50
N LYS A 27 9.24 -1.26 -9.23
CA LYS A 27 8.86 -0.75 -7.91
C LYS A 27 7.42 -1.10 -7.54
N ALA A 28 6.51 -1.16 -8.51
CA ALA A 28 5.15 -1.63 -8.27
C ALA A 28 5.13 -3.10 -7.81
N LEU A 29 5.93 -3.95 -8.47
CA LEU A 29 6.08 -5.36 -8.10
C LEU A 29 6.71 -5.53 -6.71
N ASP A 30 7.76 -4.76 -6.40
CA ASP A 30 8.41 -4.78 -5.08
C ASP A 30 7.45 -4.37 -3.97
N TRP A 31 6.68 -3.32 -4.21
CA TRP A 31 5.65 -2.86 -3.28
C TRP A 31 4.61 -3.93 -3.03
N GLU A 32 4.08 -4.54 -4.09
CA GLU A 32 3.09 -5.63 -4.00
C GLU A 32 3.63 -6.80 -3.17
N GLN A 33 4.87 -7.23 -3.43
CA GLN A 33 5.49 -8.35 -2.71
C GLN A 33 5.65 -8.04 -1.22
N ARG A 34 6.14 -6.85 -0.87
CA ARG A 34 6.30 -6.43 0.53
C ARG A 34 4.94 -6.30 1.23
N PHE A 35 3.94 -5.73 0.55
CA PHE A 35 2.58 -5.63 1.08
C PHE A 35 1.94 -7.01 1.29
N LYS A 36 2.09 -7.94 0.34
CA LYS A 36 1.65 -9.35 0.48
C LYS A 36 2.35 -10.07 1.63
N ARG A 37 3.64 -9.81 1.84
CA ARG A 37 4.36 -10.32 3.02
C ARG A 37 3.77 -9.76 4.30
N TRP A 38 3.48 -8.46 4.36
CA TRP A 38 2.82 -7.85 5.51
C TRP A 38 1.42 -8.46 5.76
N LEU A 39 0.63 -8.70 4.71
CA LEU A 39 -0.70 -9.32 4.81
C LEU A 39 -0.69 -10.72 5.44
N SER A 40 0.42 -11.47 5.32
CA SER A 40 0.56 -12.77 5.97
C SER A 40 0.62 -12.70 7.51
N HIS A 41 1.03 -11.55 8.04
CA HIS A 41 1.05 -11.28 9.49
C HIS A 41 0.86 -9.78 9.77
N PRO A 42 -0.38 -9.25 9.65
CA PRO A 42 -0.60 -7.81 9.74
C PRO A 42 -0.32 -7.29 11.15
N THR A 43 0.70 -6.44 11.24
CA THR A 43 1.08 -5.63 12.41
C THR A 43 1.03 -4.16 12.01
N GLY A 44 1.64 -3.26 12.79
CA GLY A 44 1.67 -1.88 12.36
C GLY A 44 0.45 -1.08 12.76
N THR A 45 0.62 0.24 12.65
CA THR A 45 -0.47 1.19 12.68
C THR A 45 -1.42 1.04 11.48
N TYR A 46 -0.93 0.49 10.36
CA TYR A 46 -1.71 0.26 9.14
C TYR A 46 -2.65 -0.96 9.21
N LYS A 47 -2.49 -1.86 10.19
CA LYS A 47 -3.42 -2.99 10.40
C LYS A 47 -4.88 -2.53 10.54
N LYS A 48 -5.11 -1.35 11.10
CA LYS A 48 -6.45 -0.78 11.29
C LYS A 48 -7.21 -0.53 9.97
N MET A 49 -6.50 -0.49 8.84
CA MET A 49 -7.11 -0.39 7.52
C MET A 49 -7.75 -1.71 7.07
N LEU A 50 -7.35 -2.84 7.64
CA LEU A 50 -7.92 -4.14 7.26
C LEU A 50 -9.31 -4.32 7.87
N LYS A 51 -10.23 -4.78 7.04
CA LYS A 51 -11.56 -5.19 7.45
C LYS A 51 -11.94 -6.50 6.78
N GLU A 52 -12.30 -7.48 7.59
CA GLU A 52 -12.78 -8.77 7.07
C GLU A 52 -14.32 -8.77 7.03
N LYS A 53 -14.89 -9.20 5.90
CA LYS A 53 -16.33 -9.39 5.73
C LYS A 53 -16.59 -10.68 4.98
N LYS A 54 -17.32 -11.61 5.60
CA LYS A 54 -17.70 -12.90 4.99
C LYS A 54 -16.51 -13.70 4.43
N GLY A 55 -15.33 -13.59 5.06
CA GLY A 55 -14.11 -14.27 4.62
C GLY A 55 -13.31 -13.54 3.55
N GLU A 56 -13.75 -12.35 3.12
CA GLU A 56 -13.01 -11.48 2.20
C GLU A 56 -12.38 -10.31 2.94
N ILE A 57 -11.19 -9.90 2.49
CA ILE A 57 -10.44 -8.78 3.06
C ILE A 57 -10.71 -7.52 2.23
N TYR A 58 -10.96 -6.42 2.94
CA TYR A 58 -11.14 -5.09 2.39
C TYR A 58 -10.16 -4.12 3.05
N ILE A 59 -9.71 -3.13 2.28
CA ILE A 59 -8.94 -1.98 2.76
C ILE A 59 -9.89 -0.81 2.97
N VAL A 60 -9.94 -0.30 4.20
CA VAL A 60 -10.74 0.85 4.59
C VAL A 60 -9.88 2.10 4.49
N LEU A 61 -10.23 2.96 3.55
CA LEU A 61 -9.63 4.27 3.37
C LEU A 61 -10.63 5.35 3.78
N LYS A 62 -10.15 6.50 4.24
CA LYS A 62 -10.98 7.66 4.55
C LYS A 62 -11.68 8.19 3.30
N ASP A 63 -10.92 8.31 2.22
CA ASP A 63 -11.28 8.81 0.90
C ASP A 63 -10.23 8.32 -0.13
N GLU A 64 -10.45 8.59 -1.41
CA GLU A 64 -9.52 8.22 -2.48
C GLU A 64 -8.15 8.88 -2.32
N MET A 65 -8.05 10.03 -1.64
CA MET A 65 -6.77 10.72 -1.42
C MET A 65 -5.82 9.95 -0.51
N GLU A 66 -6.31 9.03 0.33
CA GLU A 66 -5.41 8.16 1.10
C GLU A 66 -4.64 7.18 0.22
N LEU A 67 -5.23 6.73 -0.89
CA LEU A 67 -4.54 5.86 -1.85
C LEU A 67 -3.35 6.61 -2.46
N PHE A 68 -3.61 7.78 -3.04
CA PHE A 68 -2.55 8.62 -3.62
C PHE A 68 -1.47 8.98 -2.59
N LYS A 69 -1.83 9.28 -1.34
CA LYS A 69 -0.86 9.54 -0.27
C LYS A 69 0.07 8.36 0.01
N ILE A 70 -0.44 7.13 -0.04
CA ILE A 70 0.39 5.93 0.16
C ILE A 70 1.44 5.86 -0.96
N VAL A 71 1.04 6.14 -2.19
CA VAL A 71 1.93 6.13 -3.35
C VAL A 71 2.94 7.28 -3.30
N ASP A 72 2.49 8.51 -3.02
CA ASP A 72 3.35 9.68 -2.89
C ASP A 72 4.39 9.51 -1.79
N GLN A 73 4.01 8.90 -0.66
CA GLN A 73 4.94 8.57 0.42
C GLN A 73 5.96 7.52 -0.01
N TYR A 74 5.55 6.55 -0.82
CA TYR A 74 6.46 5.54 -1.34
C TYR A 74 7.46 6.14 -2.33
N LEU A 75 7.00 6.98 -3.26
CA LEU A 75 7.84 7.74 -4.19
C LEU A 75 8.88 8.58 -3.42
N ALA A 76 8.41 9.41 -2.49
CA ALA A 76 9.29 10.24 -1.67
C ALA A 76 10.30 9.41 -0.88
N ALA A 77 9.90 8.24 -0.38
CA ALA A 77 10.82 7.35 0.32
C ALA A 77 11.87 6.74 -0.62
N ILE A 78 11.54 6.43 -1.87
CA ILE A 78 12.51 5.95 -2.85
C ILE A 78 13.51 7.05 -3.21
N ASP A 79 13.02 8.26 -3.53
CA ASP A 79 13.86 9.39 -3.91
C ASP A 79 14.86 9.80 -2.82
N ASN A 80 14.48 9.62 -1.55
CA ASN A 80 15.32 9.94 -0.40
C ASN A 80 16.12 8.74 0.15
N GLU A 81 16.04 7.56 -0.47
CA GLU A 81 16.63 6.31 0.04
C GLU A 81 16.11 5.91 1.44
N GLU A 82 14.85 6.23 1.73
CA GLU A 82 14.15 6.03 3.00
C GLU A 82 13.04 4.97 2.94
N GLU A 83 13.09 4.02 2.00
CA GLU A 83 12.07 2.97 1.85
C GLU A 83 11.74 2.25 3.17
N GLU A 84 12.74 1.99 4.00
CA GLU A 84 12.53 1.34 5.31
C GLU A 84 11.72 2.21 6.27
N LYS A 85 11.81 3.55 6.19
CA LYS A 85 10.95 4.45 6.97
C LYS A 85 9.51 4.43 6.47
N TYR A 86 9.31 4.30 5.15
CA TYR A 86 7.98 4.09 4.58
C TYR A 86 7.35 2.79 5.10
N TRP A 87 8.11 1.70 5.15
CA TRP A 87 7.61 0.39 5.62
C TRP A 87 7.48 0.29 7.14
N ALA A 88 8.22 1.09 7.92
CA ALA A 88 8.22 0.98 9.38
C ALA A 88 6.81 0.97 10.03
N PRO A 89 5.88 1.89 9.71
CA PRO A 89 4.56 1.91 10.33
C PRO A 89 3.66 0.73 9.94
N TRP A 90 4.03 -0.03 8.89
CA TRP A 90 3.36 -1.26 8.48
C TRP A 90 3.79 -2.42 9.37
N PHE A 91 5.06 -2.48 9.78
CA PHE A 91 5.58 -3.61 10.55
C PHE A 91 5.71 -3.36 12.07
N SER A 92 5.66 -2.10 12.52
CA SER A 92 5.91 -1.68 13.92
C SER A 92 4.76 -1.86 14.91
#